data_AF-A0A1G3TAL5-F1
#
_entry.id   AF-A0A1G3TAL5-F1
#
_cell.length_a   1.000
_cell.length_b   1.000
_cell.length_c   1.000
_cell.angle_alpha   90.00
_cell.angle_beta   90.00
_cell.angle_gamma   90.00
#
_symmetry.space_group_name_H-M   'P 1'
#
loop_
_entity.id
_entity.type
_entity.pdbx_description
1 polymer ?
#
loop_
_entity_poly.entity_id
_entity_poly.type
_entity_poly.pdbx_seq_one_letter_code
_entity_poly.pdbx_strand_id
1 'polypeptide(L)'
;MNLSKTFLTNAIALILVLFSFLFENTLSSLVLYTGLFALSGSVTNQLAIYMLFEKVPYLYGSGIIPAQFEAFKESIKNLMMNQFFTQEQLDNFFKNEEKKIDLAPIIEETDFSPAFDALSKTVLESSFGGMLGMFGGASILENLRESFSLKIKNAVIAIANSDSFNNTLQKHMQNSSLSSDMIGSIENVIDARLGELTPLMVKEMIHKLINEHLSWLVVWGGVFGGLIGLVSSFLL
;
A
#
# COMPACT_ATOMS: atom_id res chain seq x y z
N MET A 1 -4.84 -4.22 35.32
CA MET A 1 -3.56 -4.85 34.94
C MET A 1 -3.89 -6.22 34.39
N ASN A 2 -4.04 -6.36 33.07
CA ASN A 2 -4.40 -7.65 32.48
C ASN A 2 -3.16 -8.56 32.57
N LEU A 3 -3.23 -9.62 33.38
CA LEU A 3 -2.18 -10.64 33.41
C LEU A 3 -2.03 -11.20 31.99
N SER A 4 -0.79 -11.25 31.48
CA SER A 4 -0.54 -11.89 30.20
C SER A 4 -0.83 -13.39 30.31
N LYS A 5 -1.44 -13.96 29.26
CA LYS A 5 -1.77 -15.40 29.21
C LYS A 5 -0.52 -16.25 29.47
N THR A 6 0.61 -15.83 28.91
CA THR A 6 1.95 -16.39 29.15
C THR A 6 2.34 -16.42 30.63
N PHE A 7 2.19 -15.30 31.34
CA PHE A 7 2.53 -15.24 32.76
C PHE A 7 1.64 -16.18 33.58
N LEU A 8 0.34 -16.21 33.29
CA LEU A 8 -0.59 -17.09 34.00
C LEU A 8 -0.24 -18.57 33.78
N THR A 9 0.03 -18.99 32.54
CA THR A 9 0.41 -20.38 32.22
C THR A 9 1.69 -20.79 32.94
N ASN A 10 2.73 -19.96 32.90
CA ASN A 10 3.99 -20.26 33.59
C ASN A 10 3.81 -20.30 35.10
N ALA A 11 3.03 -19.37 35.67
CA ALA A 11 2.75 -19.34 37.10
C ALA A 11 2.00 -20.61 37.53
N ILE A 12 0.98 -21.05 36.79
CA ILE A 12 0.26 -22.29 37.09
C ILE A 12 1.19 -23.50 37.01
N ALA A 13 1.99 -23.61 35.95
CA ALA A 13 2.93 -24.72 35.80
C ALA A 13 3.97 -24.76 36.93
N LEU A 14 4.51 -23.60 37.31
CA LEU A 14 5.45 -23.47 38.43
C LEU A 14 4.79 -23.83 39.76
N ILE A 15 3.55 -23.38 39.98
CA ILE A 15 2.76 -23.73 41.16
C ILE A 15 2.57 -25.25 41.22
N LEU A 16 2.24 -25.92 40.13
CA LEU A 16 2.14 -27.39 40.10
C LEU A 16 3.45 -28.06 40.52
N VAL A 17 4.59 -27.61 39.99
CA VAL A 17 5.90 -28.11 40.39
C VAL A 17 6.12 -27.93 41.90
N LEU A 18 5.84 -26.74 42.45
CA LEU A 18 6.03 -26.48 43.88
C LEU A 18 5.07 -27.30 44.76
N PHE A 19 3.80 -27.44 44.35
CA PHE A 19 2.80 -28.23 45.08
C PHE A 19 3.15 -29.71 45.11
N SER A 20 3.87 -30.24 44.12
CA SER A 20 4.27 -31.65 44.11
C SER A 20 5.11 -32.06 45.33
N PHE A 21 5.89 -31.13 45.90
CA PHE A 21 6.72 -31.36 47.08
C PHE A 21 5.92 -31.39 48.40
N LEU A 22 4.65 -31.01 48.38
CA LEU A 22 3.76 -31.06 49.55
C LEU A 22 3.03 -32.41 49.67
N PHE A 23 3.08 -33.25 48.64
CA PHE A 23 2.44 -34.56 48.61
C PHE A 23 3.47 -35.67 48.79
N GLU A 24 3.07 -36.74 49.47
CA GLU A 24 3.81 -37.99 49.55
C GLU A 24 3.19 -39.04 48.62
N ASN A 25 3.96 -40.04 48.20
CA ASN A 25 3.55 -41.16 47.32
C ASN A 25 3.34 -40.79 45.83
N THR A 26 2.67 -41.68 45.08
CA THR A 26 2.45 -41.62 43.61
C THR A 26 1.78 -40.32 43.12
N LEU A 27 1.09 -39.59 44.00
CA LEU A 27 0.53 -38.27 43.67
C LEU A 27 1.62 -37.21 43.48
N SER A 28 2.75 -37.32 44.19
CA SER A 28 3.89 -36.41 44.06
C SER A 28 4.50 -36.48 42.68
N SER A 29 4.80 -37.69 42.18
CA SER A 29 5.37 -37.89 40.84
C SER A 29 4.44 -37.40 39.73
N LEU A 30 3.13 -37.65 39.86
CA LEU A 30 2.12 -37.21 38.89
C LEU A 30 2.09 -35.69 38.75
N VAL A 31 1.99 -34.99 39.89
CA VAL A 31 1.95 -33.52 39.90
C VAL A 31 3.29 -32.93 39.47
N LEU A 32 4.41 -33.54 39.86
CA LEU A 32 5.76 -33.09 39.50
C LEU A 32 6.00 -33.18 37.99
N TYR A 33 5.78 -34.33 37.36
CA TYR A 33 6.01 -34.50 35.92
C TYR A 33 5.03 -33.65 35.10
N THR A 34 3.76 -33.60 35.50
CA THR A 34 2.77 -32.70 34.87
C THR A 34 3.25 -31.24 34.93
N GLY A 35 3.69 -30.78 36.10
CA GLY A 35 4.20 -29.42 36.29
C GLY A 35 5.48 -29.14 35.49
N LEU A 36 6.47 -30.05 35.53
CA LEU A 36 7.75 -29.87 34.85
C LEU A 36 7.61 -29.85 33.33
N PHE A 37 6.83 -30.75 32.76
CA PHE A 37 6.62 -30.75 31.31
C PHE A 37 5.73 -29.58 30.87
N ALA A 38 4.72 -29.20 31.66
CA ALA A 38 3.94 -27.99 31.39
C ALA A 38 4.84 -26.74 31.41
N LEU A 39 5.70 -26.61 32.41
CA LEU A 39 6.63 -25.47 32.55
C LEU A 39 7.64 -25.45 31.40
N SER A 40 8.23 -26.61 31.08
CA SER A 40 9.18 -26.73 29.96
C SER A 40 8.52 -26.36 28.63
N GLY A 41 7.31 -26.85 28.37
CA GLY A 41 6.56 -26.55 27.16
C GLY A 41 6.19 -25.07 27.04
N SER A 42 5.70 -24.45 28.12
CA SER A 42 5.32 -23.03 28.10
C SER A 42 6.55 -22.11 27.99
N VAL A 43 7.62 -22.39 28.74
CA VAL A 43 8.87 -21.60 28.70
C VAL A 43 9.55 -21.71 27.34
N THR A 44 9.64 -22.91 26.76
CA THR A 44 10.25 -23.10 25.43
C THR A 44 9.47 -22.36 24.36
N ASN A 45 8.13 -22.39 24.42
CA ASN A 45 7.29 -21.64 23.49
C ASN A 45 7.37 -20.12 23.68
N GLN A 46 7.50 -19.66 24.93
CA GLN A 46 7.75 -18.24 25.19
C GLN A 46 9.11 -17.79 24.63
N LEU A 47 10.16 -18.61 24.82
CA LEU A 47 11.48 -18.36 24.26
C LEU A 47 11.42 -18.34 22.73
N ALA A 48 10.69 -19.28 22.12
CA ALA A 48 10.48 -19.35 20.67
C ALA A 48 9.84 -18.07 20.13
N ILE A 49 8.82 -17.55 20.81
CA ILE A 49 8.20 -16.27 20.42
C ILE A 49 9.19 -15.12 20.56
N TYR A 50 9.93 -15.06 21.67
CA TYR A 50 10.92 -14.01 21.90
C TYR A 50 12.03 -14.01 20.83
N MET A 51 12.54 -15.20 20.47
CA MET A 51 13.59 -15.33 19.46
C MET A 51 13.11 -15.02 18.03
N LEU A 52 11.80 -14.96 17.75
CA LEU A 52 11.35 -14.47 16.44
C LEU A 52 11.72 -13.00 16.24
N PHE A 53 11.64 -12.21 17.32
CA PHE A 53 11.77 -10.76 17.28
C PHE A 53 13.12 -10.24 17.76
N GLU A 54 13.79 -11.00 18.65
CA GLU A 54 15.06 -10.62 19.25
C GLU A 54 16.16 -11.63 18.95
N LYS A 55 17.38 -11.14 18.77
CA LYS A 55 18.55 -12.00 18.63
C LYS A 55 19.02 -12.47 19.99
N VAL A 56 19.03 -13.78 20.19
CA VAL A 56 19.44 -14.42 21.45
C VAL A 56 20.82 -15.07 21.25
N PRO A 57 21.82 -14.75 22.08
CA PRO A 57 23.13 -15.40 22.01
C PRO A 57 22.99 -16.93 22.11
N TYR A 58 23.79 -17.67 21.34
CA TYR A 58 23.84 -19.14 21.31
C TYR A 58 22.59 -19.87 20.76
N LEU A 59 21.52 -19.16 20.37
CA LEU A 59 20.35 -19.76 19.72
C LEU A 59 20.32 -19.42 18.22
N TYR A 60 20.58 -20.44 17.39
CA TYR A 60 20.45 -20.35 15.93
C TYR A 60 19.00 -20.04 15.54
N GLY A 61 18.82 -19.20 14.52
CA GLY A 61 17.49 -18.79 14.05
C GLY A 61 16.82 -17.69 14.88
N SER A 62 17.52 -17.11 15.85
CA SER A 62 17.00 -15.95 16.61
C SER A 62 17.10 -14.64 15.81
N GLY A 63 16.15 -13.73 16.03
CA GLY A 63 15.99 -12.48 15.29
C GLY A 63 15.55 -12.66 13.84
N ILE A 64 14.80 -13.72 13.53
CA ILE A 64 14.44 -14.04 12.13
C ILE A 64 13.63 -12.94 11.45
N ILE A 65 12.71 -12.27 12.16
CA ILE A 65 11.86 -11.22 11.60
C ILE A 65 12.69 -10.02 11.11
N PRO A 66 13.52 -9.37 11.95
CA PRO A 66 14.37 -8.28 11.48
C PRO A 66 15.43 -8.75 10.47
N ALA A 67 15.87 -10.01 10.53
CA ALA A 67 16.82 -10.56 9.55
C ALA A 67 16.22 -10.69 8.14
N GLN A 68 14.92 -10.95 8.02
CA GLN A 68 14.20 -11.08 6.74
C GLN A 68 13.63 -9.76 6.22
N PHE A 69 14.13 -8.62 6.71
CA PHE A 69 13.64 -7.28 6.37
C PHE A 69 13.60 -7.00 4.86
N GLU A 70 14.64 -7.38 4.11
CA GLU A 70 14.69 -7.18 2.65
C GLU A 70 13.61 -7.98 1.93
N ALA A 71 13.43 -9.25 2.31
CA ALA A 71 12.38 -10.10 1.74
C ALA A 71 10.97 -9.55 2.04
N PHE A 72 10.78 -8.90 3.19
CA PHE A 72 9.53 -8.24 3.53
C PHE A 72 9.25 -7.03 2.64
N LYS A 73 10.24 -6.16 2.41
CA LYS A 73 10.11 -5.03 1.47
C LYS A 73 9.76 -5.51 0.07
N GLU A 74 10.47 -6.52 -0.42
CA GLU A 74 10.22 -7.10 -1.74
C GLU A 74 8.80 -7.68 -1.83
N SER A 75 8.34 -8.38 -0.79
CA SER A 75 6.99 -8.93 -0.74
C SER A 75 5.91 -7.84 -0.79
N ILE A 76 6.11 -6.71 -0.08
CA ILE A 76 5.19 -5.57 -0.16
C ILE A 76 5.20 -4.96 -1.55
N LYS A 77 6.38 -4.73 -2.14
CA LYS A 77 6.50 -4.21 -3.51
C LYS A 77 5.72 -5.08 -4.49
N ASN A 78 5.97 -6.38 -4.45
CA ASN A 78 5.30 -7.36 -5.30
C ASN A 78 3.78 -7.35 -5.10
N LEU A 79 3.31 -7.29 -3.86
CA LEU A 79 1.89 -7.19 -3.56
C LEU A 79 1.29 -5.91 -4.15
N MET A 80 1.93 -4.77 -3.96
CA MET A 80 1.44 -3.48 -4.49
C MET A 80 1.40 -3.47 -6.02
N MET A 81 2.50 -3.82 -6.67
CA MET A 81 2.61 -3.75 -8.12
C MET A 81 1.74 -4.79 -8.83
N ASN A 82 1.70 -6.02 -8.30
CA ASN A 82 1.02 -7.12 -8.99
C ASN A 82 -0.46 -7.28 -8.62
N GLN A 83 -0.94 -6.65 -7.52
CA GLN A 83 -2.33 -6.78 -7.07
C GLN A 83 -3.10 -5.46 -7.07
N PHE A 84 -2.45 -4.31 -6.88
CA PHE A 84 -3.12 -3.01 -6.72
C PHE A 84 -2.85 -2.02 -7.86
N PHE A 85 -1.71 -2.13 -8.53
CA PHE A 85 -1.31 -1.23 -9.62
C PHE A 85 -1.01 -2.00 -10.89
N THR A 86 -1.90 -2.91 -11.25
CA THR A 86 -1.78 -3.64 -12.51
C THR A 86 -2.16 -2.74 -13.69
N GLN A 87 -1.61 -3.06 -14.85
CA GLN A 87 -1.96 -2.41 -16.13
C GLN A 87 -3.48 -2.38 -16.34
N GLU A 88 -4.16 -3.51 -16.11
CA GLU A 88 -5.61 -3.62 -16.28
C GLU A 88 -6.38 -2.68 -15.33
N GLN A 89 -5.96 -2.59 -14.07
CA GLN A 89 -6.61 -1.71 -13.09
C GLN A 89 -6.48 -0.24 -13.47
N LEU A 90 -5.32 0.18 -13.98
CA LEU A 90 -5.10 1.55 -14.44
C LEU A 90 -5.85 1.85 -15.73
N ASP A 91 -5.87 0.92 -16.69
CA ASP A 91 -6.66 1.08 -17.91
C ASP A 91 -8.16 1.22 -17.59
N ASN A 92 -8.65 0.47 -16.60
CA ASN A 92 -10.02 0.59 -16.11
C ASN A 92 -10.26 1.90 -15.33
N PHE A 93 -9.26 2.42 -14.61
CA PHE A 93 -9.33 3.72 -13.94
C PHE A 93 -9.49 4.86 -14.95
N PHE A 94 -8.63 4.91 -15.99
CA PHE A 94 -8.72 5.96 -17.02
C PHE A 94 -10.07 5.93 -17.75
N LYS A 95 -10.57 4.75 -18.11
CA LYS A 95 -11.92 4.58 -18.69
C LYS A 95 -13.04 5.21 -17.87
N ASN A 96 -12.92 5.21 -16.54
CA ASN A 96 -13.93 5.73 -15.63
C ASN A 96 -13.78 7.24 -15.39
N GLU A 97 -12.54 7.73 -15.28
CA GLU A 97 -12.27 9.17 -15.09
C GLU A 97 -12.48 9.99 -16.37
N GLU A 98 -12.32 9.40 -17.56
CA GLU A 98 -12.61 10.02 -18.86
C GLU A 98 -14.01 10.65 -18.92
N LYS A 99 -15.02 10.03 -18.28
CA LYS A 99 -16.41 10.53 -18.28
C LYS A 99 -16.59 11.84 -17.49
N LYS A 100 -15.55 12.31 -16.79
CA LYS A 100 -15.62 13.45 -15.88
C LYS A 100 -14.73 14.63 -16.29
N ILE A 101 -13.96 14.50 -17.37
CA ILE A 101 -13.03 15.57 -17.80
C ILE A 101 -13.83 16.65 -18.53
N ASP A 102 -14.13 17.74 -17.83
CA ASP A 102 -14.64 18.97 -18.44
C ASP A 102 -13.47 19.89 -18.78
N LEU A 103 -13.24 20.10 -20.08
CA LEU A 103 -12.19 20.98 -20.58
C LEU A 103 -12.63 22.45 -20.70
N ALA A 104 -13.93 22.74 -20.55
CA ALA A 104 -14.47 24.08 -20.70
C ALA A 104 -13.78 25.11 -19.79
N PRO A 105 -13.51 24.85 -18.50
CA PRO A 105 -12.82 25.83 -17.63
C PRO A 105 -11.42 26.19 -18.11
N ILE A 106 -10.66 25.21 -18.61
CA ILE A 106 -9.29 25.42 -19.09
C ILE A 106 -9.30 26.23 -20.40
N ILE A 107 -10.20 25.89 -21.31
CA ILE A 107 -10.43 26.66 -22.54
C ILE A 107 -10.91 28.07 -22.19
N GLU A 108 -11.63 28.21 -21.07
CA GLU A 108 -12.11 29.49 -20.62
C GLU A 108 -11.02 30.46 -20.19
N GLU A 109 -9.96 29.95 -19.58
CA GLU A 109 -8.82 30.74 -19.12
C GLU A 109 -7.72 30.89 -20.20
N THR A 110 -7.87 30.21 -21.34
CA THR A 110 -6.87 30.23 -22.42
C THR A 110 -6.91 31.53 -23.23
N ASP A 111 -5.74 32.12 -23.48
CA ASP A 111 -5.59 33.29 -24.36
C ASP A 111 -5.58 32.88 -25.85
N PHE A 112 -6.57 33.38 -26.60
CA PHE A 112 -6.73 33.14 -28.04
C PHE A 112 -6.16 34.26 -28.92
N SER A 113 -5.51 35.28 -28.34
CA SER A 113 -4.87 36.36 -29.08
C SER A 113 -3.90 35.87 -30.17
N PRO A 114 -3.05 34.84 -29.93
CA PRO A 114 -2.15 34.32 -30.97
C PRO A 114 -2.88 33.75 -32.19
N ALA A 115 -4.03 33.10 -31.97
CA ALA A 115 -4.84 32.55 -33.06
C ALA A 115 -5.48 33.67 -33.90
N PHE A 116 -5.92 34.75 -33.25
CA PHE A 116 -6.41 35.94 -33.94
C PHE A 116 -5.31 36.63 -34.76
N ASP A 117 -4.12 36.80 -34.18
CA ASP A 117 -2.99 37.44 -34.85
C ASP A 117 -2.56 36.65 -36.09
N ALA A 118 -2.48 35.32 -35.97
CA ALA A 118 -2.16 34.43 -37.08
C ALA A 118 -3.20 34.51 -38.21
N LEU A 119 -4.50 34.50 -37.87
CA LEU A 119 -5.56 34.65 -38.86
C LEU A 119 -5.52 36.03 -39.53
N SER A 120 -5.41 37.09 -38.74
CA SER A 120 -5.38 38.47 -39.23
C SER A 120 -4.23 38.69 -40.19
N LYS A 121 -3.03 38.18 -39.85
CA LYS A 121 -1.87 38.20 -40.74
C LYS A 121 -2.14 37.46 -42.04
N THR A 122 -2.69 36.25 -41.96
CA THR A 122 -3.02 35.44 -43.15
C THR A 122 -4.02 36.14 -44.06
N VAL A 123 -5.04 36.79 -43.49
CA VAL A 123 -6.04 37.55 -44.25
C VAL A 123 -5.41 38.76 -44.94
N LEU A 124 -4.54 39.49 -44.25
CA LEU A 124 -3.84 40.66 -44.81
C LEU A 124 -2.84 40.28 -45.91
N GLU A 125 -2.21 39.12 -45.83
CA GLU A 125 -1.29 38.59 -46.85
C GLU A 125 -2.03 37.97 -48.05
N SER A 126 -3.32 37.69 -47.92
CA SER A 126 -4.14 37.11 -48.99
C SER A 126 -4.64 38.14 -50.02
N SER A 127 -5.24 37.66 -51.11
CA SER A 127 -5.95 38.52 -52.09
C SER A 127 -7.05 39.38 -51.48
N PHE A 128 -7.61 38.98 -50.33
CA PHE A 128 -8.57 39.77 -49.56
C PHE A 128 -7.93 40.96 -48.82
N GLY A 129 -6.64 40.85 -48.45
CA GLY A 129 -5.91 41.90 -47.76
C GLY A 129 -5.74 43.17 -48.62
N GLY A 130 -5.49 42.99 -49.92
CA GLY A 130 -5.43 44.10 -50.88
C GLY A 130 -6.76 44.87 -51.00
N MET A 131 -7.90 44.16 -50.87
CA MET A 131 -9.22 44.77 -50.86
C MET A 131 -9.52 45.47 -49.52
N LEU A 132 -9.13 44.85 -48.40
CA LEU A 132 -9.27 45.42 -47.05
C LEU A 132 -8.43 46.69 -46.85
N GLY A 133 -7.29 46.80 -47.54
CA GLY A 133 -6.44 47.99 -47.53
C GLY A 133 -7.17 49.26 -47.95
N MET A 134 -8.17 49.17 -48.84
CA MET A 134 -8.97 50.32 -49.27
C MET A 134 -9.96 50.81 -48.20
N PHE A 135 -10.29 49.98 -47.20
CA PHE A 135 -11.28 50.29 -46.16
C PHE A 135 -10.67 50.56 -44.77
N GLY A 136 -9.36 50.45 -44.59
CA GLY A 136 -8.69 50.69 -43.29
C GLY A 136 -7.78 49.56 -42.81
N GLY A 137 -7.61 48.50 -43.62
CA GLY A 137 -6.58 47.48 -43.44
C GLY A 137 -6.65 46.76 -42.09
N ALA A 138 -5.49 46.58 -41.45
CA ALA A 138 -5.33 45.84 -40.19
C ALA A 138 -6.20 46.39 -39.05
N SER A 139 -6.43 47.70 -39.02
CA SER A 139 -7.21 48.41 -37.99
C SER A 139 -8.67 47.94 -37.93
N ILE A 140 -9.25 47.50 -39.05
CA ILE A 140 -10.61 46.94 -39.07
C ILE A 140 -10.64 45.56 -38.41
N LEU A 141 -9.63 44.73 -38.70
CA LEU A 141 -9.55 43.39 -38.12
C LEU A 141 -9.40 43.48 -36.61
N GLU A 142 -8.57 44.41 -36.12
CA GLU A 142 -8.30 44.60 -34.70
C GLU A 142 -9.57 44.86 -33.86
N ASN A 143 -10.54 45.60 -34.40
CA ASN A 143 -11.85 45.84 -33.76
C ASN A 143 -12.67 44.56 -33.55
N LEU A 144 -12.34 43.49 -34.28
CA LEU A 144 -13.01 42.18 -34.18
C LEU A 144 -12.30 41.22 -33.23
N ARG A 145 -11.16 41.60 -32.63
CA ARG A 145 -10.32 40.71 -31.79
C ARG A 145 -11.13 40.05 -30.67
N GLU A 146 -11.86 40.82 -29.88
CA GLU A 146 -12.66 40.30 -28.76
C GLU A 146 -13.78 39.37 -29.24
N SER A 147 -14.55 39.81 -30.25
CA SER A 147 -15.66 39.04 -30.82
C SER A 147 -15.18 37.73 -31.46
N PHE A 148 -14.02 37.76 -32.10
CA PHE A 148 -13.37 36.59 -32.66
C PHE A 148 -12.89 35.64 -31.57
N SER A 149 -12.19 36.15 -30.55
CA SER A 149 -11.68 35.36 -29.43
C SER A 149 -12.81 34.62 -28.72
N LEU A 150 -13.94 35.29 -28.46
CA LEU A 150 -15.14 34.67 -27.91
C LEU A 150 -15.73 33.59 -28.83
N LYS A 151 -15.81 33.84 -30.14
CA LYS A 151 -16.33 32.85 -31.11
C LYS A 151 -15.43 31.62 -31.22
N ILE A 152 -14.11 31.80 -31.29
CA ILE A 152 -13.16 30.69 -31.31
C ILE A 152 -13.26 29.89 -30.02
N LYS A 153 -13.26 30.56 -28.88
CA LYS A 153 -13.39 29.91 -27.57
C LYS A 153 -14.63 29.02 -27.50
N ASN A 154 -15.79 29.55 -27.89
CA ASN A 154 -17.04 28.77 -27.96
C ASN A 154 -16.94 27.61 -28.95
N ALA A 155 -16.30 27.80 -30.10
CA ALA A 155 -16.09 26.73 -31.08
C ALA A 155 -15.17 25.63 -30.55
N VAL A 156 -14.10 25.98 -29.85
CA VAL A 156 -13.17 25.03 -29.23
C VAL A 156 -13.84 24.26 -28.10
N ILE A 157 -14.68 24.92 -27.27
CA ILE A 157 -15.51 24.25 -26.26
C ILE A 157 -16.47 23.27 -26.92
N ALA A 158 -17.14 23.66 -28.00
CA ALA A 158 -18.03 22.77 -28.73
C ALA A 158 -17.30 21.56 -29.33
N ILE A 159 -16.06 21.75 -29.82
CA ILE A 159 -15.21 20.65 -30.30
C ILE A 159 -14.79 19.76 -29.15
N ALA A 160 -14.33 20.31 -28.03
CA ALA A 160 -13.90 19.55 -26.86
C ALA A 160 -15.04 18.69 -26.28
N ASN A 161 -16.27 19.20 -26.33
CA ASN A 161 -17.47 18.48 -25.90
C ASN A 161 -18.04 17.53 -26.97
N SER A 162 -17.45 17.47 -28.17
CA SER A 162 -17.94 16.60 -29.24
C SER A 162 -17.55 15.14 -29.01
N ASP A 163 -18.42 14.22 -29.42
CA ASP A 163 -18.14 12.78 -29.35
C ASP A 163 -16.87 12.40 -30.13
N SER A 164 -16.58 13.10 -31.23
CA SER A 164 -15.38 12.86 -32.04
C SER A 164 -14.09 13.15 -31.27
N PHE A 165 -14.04 14.29 -30.58
CA PHE A 165 -12.91 14.66 -29.74
C PHE A 165 -12.78 13.69 -28.57
N ASN A 166 -13.87 13.43 -27.86
CA ASN A 166 -13.89 12.50 -26.72
C ASN A 166 -13.43 11.09 -27.11
N ASN A 167 -13.87 10.56 -28.25
CA ASN A 167 -13.41 9.26 -28.77
C ASN A 167 -11.92 9.27 -29.12
N THR A 168 -11.39 10.39 -29.61
CA THR A 168 -9.97 10.53 -29.93
C THR A 168 -9.13 10.62 -28.66
N LEU A 169 -9.54 11.46 -27.71
CA LEU A 169 -8.93 11.58 -26.39
C LEU A 169 -8.91 10.23 -25.67
N GLN A 170 -10.01 9.50 -25.71
CA GLN A 170 -10.14 8.15 -25.14
C GLN A 170 -9.10 7.19 -25.71
N LYS A 171 -8.97 7.12 -27.04
CA LYS A 171 -7.95 6.26 -27.67
C LYS A 171 -6.55 6.63 -27.21
N HIS A 172 -6.27 7.92 -27.02
CA HIS A 172 -4.97 8.38 -26.56
C HIS A 172 -4.71 8.11 -25.07
N MET A 173 -5.72 8.24 -24.21
CA MET A 173 -5.63 7.95 -22.78
C MET A 173 -5.49 6.46 -22.50
N GLN A 174 -6.16 5.62 -23.28
CA GLN A 174 -6.06 4.16 -23.20
C GLN A 174 -4.82 3.59 -23.89
N ASN A 175 -3.97 4.44 -24.48
CA ASN A 175 -2.71 3.95 -25.00
C ASN A 175 -1.85 3.44 -23.85
N SER A 176 -1.29 2.24 -24.04
CA SER A 176 -0.50 1.53 -23.04
C SER A 176 0.67 2.35 -22.48
N SER A 177 1.18 3.34 -23.24
CA SER A 177 2.28 4.20 -22.80
C SER A 177 1.95 5.03 -21.56
N LEU A 178 0.74 5.59 -21.43
CA LEU A 178 0.39 6.43 -20.28
C LEU A 178 0.26 5.60 -19.00
N SER A 179 -0.42 4.45 -19.10
CA SER A 179 -0.51 3.50 -18.01
C SER A 179 0.87 2.97 -17.62
N SER A 180 1.75 2.64 -18.57
CA SER A 180 3.11 2.19 -18.25
C SER A 180 3.95 3.27 -17.55
N ASP A 181 3.85 4.52 -17.99
CA ASP A 181 4.57 5.64 -17.39
C ASP A 181 4.06 5.93 -15.96
N MET A 182 2.75 5.81 -15.75
CA MET A 182 2.14 5.93 -14.42
C MET A 182 2.56 4.79 -13.49
N ILE A 183 2.57 3.53 -13.97
CA ILE A 183 3.08 2.38 -13.21
C ILE A 183 4.52 2.62 -12.78
N GLY A 184 5.39 3.04 -13.69
CA GLY A 184 6.79 3.34 -13.36
C GLY A 184 6.92 4.48 -12.34
N SER A 185 6.08 5.50 -12.44
CA SER A 185 6.04 6.59 -11.45
C SER A 185 5.59 6.11 -10.07
N ILE A 186 4.56 5.26 -10.02
CA ILE A 186 4.06 4.65 -8.77
C ILE A 186 5.12 3.73 -8.17
N GLU A 187 5.80 2.93 -8.99
CA GLU A 187 6.89 2.06 -8.56
C GLU A 187 7.99 2.87 -7.87
N ASN A 188 8.43 3.98 -8.47
CA ASN A 188 9.43 4.87 -7.88
C ASN A 188 9.00 5.43 -6.51
N VAL A 189 7.72 5.81 -6.38
CA VAL A 189 7.16 6.29 -5.10
C VAL A 189 7.14 5.17 -4.05
N ILE A 190 6.73 3.96 -4.45
CA ILE A 190 6.73 2.79 -3.58
C ILE A 190 8.16 2.46 -3.13
N ASP A 191 9.12 2.44 -4.05
CA ASP A 191 10.52 2.17 -3.74
C ASP A 191 11.10 3.19 -2.76
N ALA A 192 10.81 4.47 -2.94
CA ALA A 192 11.21 5.51 -1.99
C ALA A 192 10.64 5.25 -0.59
N ARG A 193 9.34 4.93 -0.48
CA ARG A 193 8.67 4.68 0.81
C ARG A 193 9.11 3.37 1.46
N LEU A 194 9.37 2.33 0.67
CA LEU A 194 9.96 1.09 1.17
C LEU A 194 11.41 1.29 1.62
N GLY A 195 12.15 2.19 0.97
CA GLY A 195 13.51 2.57 1.36
C GLY A 195 13.59 3.30 2.71
N GLU A 196 12.53 4.01 3.11
CA GLU A 196 12.42 4.65 4.42
C GLU A 196 12.13 3.66 5.56
N LEU A 197 11.71 2.42 5.24
CA LEU A 197 11.45 1.42 6.26
C LEU A 197 12.74 0.99 6.96
N THR A 198 12.63 0.73 8.26
CA THR A 198 13.70 0.15 9.05
C THR A 198 13.32 -1.23 9.57
N PRO A 199 14.28 -2.11 9.89
CA PRO A 199 14.00 -3.40 10.52
C PRO A 199 13.18 -3.30 11.81
N LEU A 200 13.36 -2.21 12.57
CA LEU A 200 12.60 -1.96 13.81
C LEU A 200 11.11 -1.71 13.52
N MET A 201 10.80 -0.89 12.50
CA MET A 201 9.41 -0.61 12.11
C MET A 201 8.70 -1.90 11.65
N VAL A 202 9.37 -2.75 10.88
CA VAL A 202 8.81 -4.03 10.43
C VAL A 202 8.57 -4.98 11.61
N LYS A 203 9.54 -5.07 12.53
CA LYS A 203 9.38 -5.82 13.78
C LYS A 203 8.15 -5.35 14.56
N GLU A 204 7.98 -4.04 14.75
CA GLU A 204 6.84 -3.47 15.46
C GLU A 204 5.50 -3.73 14.76
N MET A 205 5.44 -3.57 13.43
CA MET A 205 4.24 -3.86 12.63
C MET A 205 3.82 -5.33 12.78
N ILE A 206 4.76 -6.25 12.61
CA ILE A 206 4.48 -7.69 12.72
C ILE A 206 4.09 -8.04 14.16
N HIS A 207 4.84 -7.55 15.16
CA HIS A 207 4.51 -7.76 16.57
C HIS A 207 3.08 -7.32 16.87
N LYS A 208 2.67 -6.13 16.43
CA LYS A 208 1.31 -5.63 16.64
C LYS A 208 0.25 -6.53 16.00
N LEU A 209 0.53 -7.11 14.83
CA LEU A 209 -0.40 -7.99 14.12
C LEU A 209 -0.57 -9.37 14.78
N ILE A 210 0.53 -9.98 15.27
CA ILE A 210 0.50 -11.41 15.66
C ILE A 210 0.61 -11.67 17.16
N ASN A 211 1.00 -10.69 17.98
CA ASN A 211 1.30 -10.90 19.40
C ASN A 211 0.13 -11.46 20.23
N GLU A 212 -1.10 -11.04 19.93
CA GLU A 212 -2.29 -11.56 20.62
C GLU A 212 -2.52 -13.05 20.34
N HIS A 213 -2.18 -13.49 19.14
CA HIS A 213 -2.33 -14.88 18.70
C HIS A 213 -1.15 -15.74 19.17
N LEU A 214 0.08 -15.21 19.16
CA LEU A 214 1.26 -15.94 19.62
C LEU A 214 1.19 -16.31 21.11
N SER A 215 0.54 -15.48 21.94
CA SER A 215 0.37 -15.77 23.36
C SER A 215 -0.36 -17.11 23.63
N TRP A 216 -1.23 -17.55 22.71
CA TRP A 216 -1.90 -18.85 22.82
C TRP A 216 -0.96 -20.04 22.63
N LEU A 217 0.10 -19.88 21.85
CA LEU A 217 1.10 -20.92 21.62
C LEU A 217 1.79 -21.30 22.94
N VAL A 218 2.02 -20.33 23.84
CA VAL A 218 2.53 -20.59 25.19
C VAL A 218 1.53 -21.38 26.04
N VAL A 219 0.25 -20.99 26.01
CA VAL A 219 -0.82 -21.67 26.76
C VAL A 219 -0.90 -23.14 26.35
N TRP A 220 -0.95 -23.41 25.05
CA TRP A 220 -0.99 -24.76 24.52
C TRP A 220 0.29 -25.54 24.78
N GLY A 221 1.46 -24.88 24.74
CA GLY A 221 2.73 -25.48 25.17
C GLY A 221 2.65 -25.99 26.61
N GLY A 222 2.05 -25.21 27.51
CA GLY A 222 1.80 -25.62 28.89
C GLY A 222 0.78 -26.75 29.02
N VAL A 223 -0.34 -26.68 28.30
CA VAL A 223 -1.40 -27.71 28.35
C VAL A 223 -0.91 -29.05 27.80
N PHE A 224 -0.31 -29.07 26.60
CA PHE A 224 0.22 -30.29 26.00
C PHE A 224 1.43 -30.83 26.76
N GLY A 225 2.32 -29.95 27.23
CA GLY A 225 3.39 -30.34 28.14
C GLY A 225 2.84 -31.03 29.39
N GLY A 226 1.82 -30.45 30.04
CA GLY A 226 1.18 -31.05 31.20
C GLY A 226 0.54 -32.41 30.91
N LEU A 227 -0.17 -32.54 29.79
CA LEU A 227 -0.75 -33.82 29.36
C LEU A 227 0.32 -34.90 29.14
N ILE A 228 1.43 -34.54 28.48
CA ILE A 228 2.55 -35.46 28.27
C ILE A 228 3.17 -35.84 29.61
N GLY A 229 3.43 -34.88 30.50
CA GLY A 229 3.96 -35.12 31.83
C GLY A 229 3.07 -36.03 32.68
N LEU A 230 1.76 -35.85 32.60
CA LEU A 230 0.78 -36.70 33.28
C LEU A 230 0.86 -38.15 32.77
N VAL A 231 0.85 -38.35 31.45
CA VAL A 231 0.97 -39.69 30.84
C VAL A 231 2.32 -40.31 31.18
N SER A 232 3.41 -39.55 31.10
CA SER A 232 4.76 -40.00 31.46
C SER A 232 4.85 -40.44 32.92
N SER A 233 4.13 -39.79 33.84
CA SER A 233 4.13 -40.21 35.25
C SER A 233 3.46 -41.56 35.52
N PHE A 234 2.63 -42.06 34.60
CA PHE A 234 2.07 -43.41 34.72
C PHE A 234 2.98 -44.49 34.12
N LEU A 235 3.96 -44.08 33.30
CA LEU A 235 4.88 -44.96 32.59
C LEU A 235 6.28 -45.01 33.24
N LEU A 236 6.70 -43.96 33.94
CA LEU A 236 7.97 -43.79 34.65
C LEU A 236 7.77 -43.87 36.16
#